data_AF-A0A1Q8CQW5-F1
#
_entry.id   AF-A0A1Q8CQW5-F1
#
_cell.length_a   1.000
_cell.length_b   1.000
_cell.length_c   1.000
_cell.angle_alpha   90.00
_cell.angle_beta   90.00
_cell.angle_gamma   90.00
#
_symmetry.space_group_name_H-M   'P 1'
#
loop_
_entity.id
_entity.type
_entity.pdbx_description
1 polymer ?
#
loop_
_entity_poly.entity_id
_entity_poly.type
_entity_poly.pdbx_seq_one_letter_code
_entity_poly.pdbx_strand_id
1 'polypeptide(L)'
;MTTEPGHPYPPIGYPADQSHTRGGDAKVYIDTGRSDEPGRMIVDPEKLMQLKQGIEAERDRVREWLFRNRVRLEEMGSPGADPCSIDATDVVTQNGGIAIDKGDAYVQRLTAIIGKMHESAVTYGLVEDTQNAAFQRGPA
;
A
#
# COMPACT_ATOMS: atom_id res chain seq x y z
N MET A 1 40.35 -1.30 -12.81
CA MET A 1 40.01 0.02 -13.40
C MET A 1 39.47 -0.29 -14.78
N THR A 2 38.18 -0.15 -15.12
CA THR A 2 37.26 0.97 -14.89
C THR A 2 35.79 0.52 -14.91
N THR A 3 34.97 1.33 -14.26
CA THR A 3 33.56 1.24 -13.86
C THR A 3 32.53 1.27 -14.99
N GLU A 4 31.36 0.68 -14.71
CA GLU A 4 30.10 0.77 -15.49
C GLU A 4 29.62 2.22 -15.70
N PRO A 5 28.88 2.51 -16.79
CA PRO A 5 28.02 3.68 -16.86
C PRO A 5 26.58 3.29 -16.51
N GLY A 6 26.15 3.67 -15.31
CA GLY A 6 24.74 3.67 -14.90
C GLY A 6 23.93 4.65 -15.73
N HIS A 7 22.75 4.21 -16.17
CA HIS A 7 21.76 5.07 -16.82
C HIS A 7 21.10 6.00 -15.77
N PRO A 8 21.10 7.33 -15.96
CA PRO A 8 20.41 8.25 -15.07
C PRO A 8 18.92 8.35 -15.45
N TYR A 9 18.04 8.12 -14.48
CA TYR A 9 16.63 8.49 -14.59
C TYR A 9 16.49 10.03 -14.65
N PRO A 10 15.52 10.58 -15.41
CA PRO A 10 15.31 12.01 -15.48
C PRO A 10 14.74 12.57 -14.16
N PRO A 11 14.99 13.85 -13.83
CA PRO A 11 14.48 14.49 -12.63
C PRO A 11 12.96 14.71 -12.73
N ILE A 12 12.24 14.34 -11.66
CA ILE A 12 10.83 14.66 -11.46
C ILE A 12 10.74 16.16 -11.21
N GLY A 13 10.32 16.92 -12.22
CA GLY A 13 10.03 18.34 -12.10
C GLY A 13 8.80 18.55 -11.23
N TYR A 14 8.95 19.29 -10.13
CA TYR A 14 7.83 19.86 -9.40
C TYR A 14 7.26 21.02 -10.23
N PRO A 15 5.95 21.05 -10.57
CA PRO A 15 5.35 22.26 -11.08
C PRO A 15 5.30 23.32 -9.97
N ALA A 16 5.73 24.52 -10.34
CA ALA A 16 5.71 25.70 -9.51
C ALA A 16 4.28 26.10 -9.13
N ASP A 17 4.19 26.62 -7.90
CA ASP A 17 3.21 27.54 -7.36
C ASP A 17 2.13 28.04 -8.34
N GLN A 18 0.90 27.57 -8.12
CA GLN A 18 -0.31 28.27 -8.57
C GLN A 18 -1.25 28.40 -7.38
N SER A 19 -1.08 29.50 -6.64
CA SER A 19 -2.11 30.09 -5.81
C SER A 19 -3.38 30.33 -6.64
N HIS A 20 -4.42 29.53 -6.44
CA HIS A 20 -5.79 29.86 -6.79
C HIS A 20 -6.68 29.75 -5.55
N THR A 21 -7.02 30.92 -5.03
CA THR A 21 -8.12 31.13 -4.09
C THR A 21 -9.45 30.68 -4.69
N ARG A 22 -10.28 30.02 -3.87
CA ARG A 22 -11.75 30.16 -3.75
C ARG A 22 -12.49 28.81 -3.79
N GLY A 23 -12.94 28.34 -2.62
CA GLY A 23 -13.99 27.32 -2.55
C GLY A 23 -13.99 26.41 -1.33
N GLY A 24 -14.02 26.96 -0.10
CA GLY A 24 -14.58 26.27 1.07
C GLY A 24 -14.08 24.85 1.38
N ASP A 25 -12.77 24.68 1.59
CA ASP A 25 -12.26 23.43 2.18
C ASP A 25 -12.69 23.33 3.64
N ALA A 26 -13.58 22.39 3.94
CA ALA A 26 -13.91 21.99 5.30
C ALA A 26 -12.69 21.30 5.93
N LYS A 27 -11.72 22.08 6.39
CA LYS A 27 -10.64 21.61 7.24
C LYS A 27 -11.22 21.29 8.60
N VAL A 28 -11.31 20.01 8.94
CA VAL A 28 -11.73 19.56 10.28
C VAL A 28 -10.60 19.91 11.26
N TYR A 29 -10.96 20.58 12.36
CA TYR A 29 -10.02 21.09 13.34
C TYR A 29 -10.24 20.41 14.69
N ILE A 30 -9.17 19.88 15.29
CA ILE A 30 -9.23 19.21 16.60
C ILE A 30 -8.29 19.92 17.57
N ASP A 31 -8.83 20.27 18.74
CA ASP A 31 -8.11 20.82 19.88
C ASP A 31 -7.68 19.67 20.81
N THR A 32 -6.38 19.44 20.94
CA THR A 32 -5.80 18.35 21.74
C THR A 32 -5.27 18.81 23.10
N GLY A 33 -5.56 20.03 23.55
CA GLY A 33 -5.33 20.42 24.95
C GLY A 33 -3.87 20.41 25.42
N ARG A 34 -3.14 21.47 25.05
CA ARG A 34 -2.04 22.17 25.74
C ARG A 34 -0.84 21.38 26.33
N SER A 35 0.33 21.59 25.72
CA SER A 35 1.36 22.43 26.35
C SER A 35 1.93 23.40 25.30
N ASP A 36 1.61 24.67 25.51
CA ASP A 36 2.07 25.94 24.90
C ASP A 36 2.09 26.20 23.38
N GLU A 37 1.65 25.24 22.58
CA GLU A 37 0.72 25.42 21.45
C GLU A 37 0.43 23.98 21.00
N PRO A 38 -0.82 23.48 21.04
CA PRO A 38 -1.09 22.15 20.53
C PRO A 38 -0.75 22.18 19.05
N GLY A 39 0.36 21.54 18.67
CA GLY A 39 0.73 21.34 17.29
C GLY A 39 -0.48 20.76 16.58
N ARG A 40 -1.19 21.61 15.84
CA ARG A 40 -2.48 21.26 15.24
C ARG A 40 -2.19 20.21 14.18
N MET A 41 -2.57 18.97 14.44
CA MET A 41 -2.51 17.93 13.43
C MET A 41 -3.59 18.24 12.39
N ILE A 42 -3.19 18.90 11.30
CA ILE A 42 -4.06 19.15 10.16
C ILE A 42 -4.06 17.87 9.32
N VAL A 43 -5.09 17.05 9.51
CA VAL A 43 -5.35 15.92 8.62
C VAL A 43 -6.08 16.46 7.40
N ASP A 44 -5.44 16.34 6.25
CA ASP A 44 -6.03 16.62 4.95
C ASP A 44 -6.80 15.36 4.50
N PRO A 45 -8.15 15.37 4.52
CA PRO A 45 -8.95 14.18 4.25
C PRO A 45 -8.70 13.59 2.87
N GLU A 46 -8.51 14.46 1.89
CA GLU A 46 -8.29 14.06 0.52
C GLU A 46 -6.96 13.33 0.39
N LYS A 47 -5.90 13.85 1.02
CA LYS A 47 -4.60 13.18 1.04
C LYS A 47 -4.64 11.84 1.77
N LEU A 48 -5.41 11.74 2.85
CA LEU A 48 -5.57 10.46 3.57
C LEU A 48 -6.29 9.42 2.69
N MET A 49 -7.33 9.84 1.95
CA MET A 49 -8.04 8.99 1.01
C MET A 49 -7.17 8.59 -0.19
N GLN A 50 -6.41 9.53 -0.77
CA GLN A 50 -5.45 9.25 -1.85
C GLN A 50 -4.37 8.26 -1.40
N LEU A 51 -3.83 8.44 -0.18
CA LEU A 51 -2.84 7.52 0.39
C LEU A 51 -3.42 6.13 0.60
N LYS A 52 -4.63 6.03 1.15
CA LYS A 52 -5.34 4.76 1.32
C LYS A 52 -5.52 4.05 -0.02
N GLN A 53 -6.00 4.76 -1.04
CA GLN A 53 -6.18 4.20 -2.39
C GLN A 53 -4.87 3.71 -2.99
N GLY A 54 -3.77 4.45 -2.83
CA GLY A 54 -2.45 4.03 -3.30
C GLY A 54 -1.97 2.74 -2.65
N ILE A 55 -2.19 2.59 -1.33
CA ILE A 55 -1.83 1.39 -0.59
C ILE A 55 -2.74 0.20 -0.96
N GLU A 56 -4.03 0.44 -1.20
CA GLU A 56 -4.96 -0.57 -1.72
C GLU A 56 -4.54 -1.08 -3.09
N ALA A 57 -4.20 -0.17 -4.01
CA ALA A 57 -3.72 -0.52 -5.34
C ALA A 57 -2.43 -1.35 -5.28
N GLU A 58 -1.50 -1.00 -4.38
CA GLU A 58 -0.26 -1.75 -4.20
C GLU A 58 -0.52 -3.15 -3.62
N ARG A 59 -1.38 -3.26 -2.60
CA ARG A 59 -1.79 -4.54 -2.02
C ARG A 59 -2.36 -5.46 -3.09
N ASP A 60 -3.27 -4.93 -3.91
CA ASP A 60 -3.95 -5.70 -4.94
C ASP A 60 -2.99 -6.10 -6.06
N ARG A 61 -2.08 -5.21 -6.45
CA ARG A 61 -0.99 -5.51 -7.42
C ARG A 61 -0.12 -6.67 -6.95
N VAL A 62 0.35 -6.64 -5.69
CA VAL A 62 1.22 -7.71 -5.14
C VAL A 62 0.44 -9.01 -4.99
N ARG A 63 -0.79 -8.95 -4.48
CA ARG A 63 -1.65 -10.13 -4.32
C ARG A 63 -1.91 -10.82 -5.66
N GLU A 64 -2.21 -10.03 -6.68
CA GLU A 64 -2.44 -10.53 -8.04
C GLU A 64 -1.17 -11.14 -8.63
N TRP A 65 -0.01 -10.50 -8.43
CA TRP A 65 1.27 -11.07 -8.86
C TRP A 65 1.57 -12.41 -8.17
N LEU A 66 1.36 -12.51 -6.84
CA LEU A 66 1.54 -13.75 -6.10
C LEU A 66 0.59 -14.82 -6.61
N PHE A 67 -0.69 -14.50 -6.81
CA PHE A 67 -1.67 -15.46 -7.33
C PHE A 67 -1.26 -16.04 -8.69
N ARG A 68 -0.76 -15.20 -9.61
CA ARG A 68 -0.33 -15.65 -10.94
C ARG A 68 0.97 -16.46 -10.94
N ASN A 69 1.86 -16.21 -10.00
CA ASN A 69 3.23 -16.75 -10.03
C ASN A 69 3.51 -17.80 -8.96
N ARG A 70 2.62 -18.00 -7.98
CA ARG A 70 2.81 -18.92 -6.86
C ARG A 70 3.24 -20.31 -7.31
N VAL A 71 2.50 -20.94 -8.23
CA VAL A 71 2.82 -22.29 -8.73
C VAL A 71 4.21 -22.34 -9.36
N ARG A 72 4.60 -21.31 -10.13
CA ARG A 72 5.93 -21.25 -10.77
C ARG A 72 7.08 -21.06 -9.79
N LEU A 73 6.80 -20.48 -8.62
CA LEU A 73 7.76 -20.27 -7.56
C LEU A 73 7.87 -21.50 -6.64
N GLU A 74 6.76 -22.22 -6.42
CA GLU A 74 6.71 -23.45 -5.62
C GLU A 74 7.27 -24.65 -6.40
N GLU A 75 7.01 -24.71 -7.70
CA GLU A 75 7.34 -25.86 -8.55
C GLU A 75 8.24 -25.43 -9.69
N MET A 76 9.55 -25.64 -9.52
CA MET A 76 10.49 -25.56 -10.63
C MET A 76 10.86 -26.98 -11.08
N GLY A 77 10.65 -27.27 -12.36
CA GLY A 77 11.13 -28.52 -12.94
C GLY A 77 12.65 -28.51 -13.07
N SER A 78 13.30 -29.64 -12.80
CA SER A 78 14.74 -29.76 -13.02
C SER A 78 15.07 -29.71 -14.52
N PRO A 79 16.06 -28.91 -14.95
CA PRO A 79 16.47 -28.86 -16.36
C PRO A 79 17.18 -30.14 -16.81
N GLY A 80 17.57 -31.02 -15.87
CA GLY A 80 18.27 -32.28 -16.15
C GLY A 80 18.22 -33.26 -14.97
N ALA A 81 18.61 -34.51 -15.21
CA ALA A 81 18.69 -35.54 -14.16
C ALA A 81 20.06 -35.58 -13.46
N ASP A 82 21.00 -34.71 -13.83
CA ASP A 82 22.29 -34.64 -13.18
C ASP A 82 22.16 -34.02 -11.77
N PRO A 83 23.02 -34.42 -10.82
CA PRO A 83 22.94 -33.94 -9.44
C PRO A 83 22.98 -32.41 -9.31
N CYS A 84 23.77 -31.72 -10.16
CA CYS A 84 23.89 -30.27 -10.11
C CYS A 84 22.56 -29.59 -10.49
N SER A 85 21.87 -30.09 -11.51
CA SER A 85 20.54 -29.61 -11.88
C SER A 85 19.50 -29.80 -10.78
N ILE A 86 19.52 -30.95 -10.10
CA ILE A 86 18.60 -31.25 -8.98
C ILE A 86 18.87 -30.30 -7.80
N ASP A 87 20.12 -30.16 -7.36
CA ASP A 87 20.49 -29.28 -6.26
C ASP A 87 20.12 -27.82 -6.56
N ALA A 88 20.33 -27.37 -7.81
CA ALA A 88 19.95 -26.04 -8.25
C ALA A 88 18.43 -25.83 -8.19
N THR A 89 17.65 -26.82 -8.62
CA THR A 89 16.19 -26.78 -8.52
C THR A 89 15.72 -26.69 -7.07
N ASP A 90 16.29 -27.46 -6.15
CA ASP A 90 15.93 -27.42 -4.73
C ASP A 90 16.16 -26.02 -4.14
N VAL A 91 17.31 -25.40 -4.44
CA VAL A 91 17.64 -24.04 -4.00
C VAL A 91 16.66 -23.02 -4.58
N VAL A 92 16.30 -23.15 -5.86
CA VAL A 92 15.37 -22.19 -6.48
C VAL A 92 13.95 -22.36 -5.93
N THR A 93 13.47 -23.59 -5.75
CA THR A 93 12.18 -23.85 -5.10
C THR A 93 12.16 -23.32 -3.67
N GLN A 94 13.24 -23.51 -2.90
CA GLN A 94 13.35 -22.93 -1.55
C GLN A 94 13.26 -21.39 -1.59
N ASN A 95 13.99 -20.76 -2.50
CA ASN A 95 13.94 -19.31 -2.68
C ASN A 95 12.55 -18.82 -3.11
N GLY A 96 11.85 -19.59 -3.96
CA GLY A 96 10.48 -19.33 -4.37
C GLY A 96 9.50 -19.36 -3.19
N GLY A 97 9.62 -20.37 -2.32
CA GLY A 97 8.86 -20.43 -1.07
C GLY A 97 9.11 -19.22 -0.16
N ILE A 98 10.37 -18.83 0.03
CA ILE A 98 10.72 -17.62 0.79
C ILE A 98 10.11 -16.37 0.16
N ALA A 99 10.17 -16.22 -1.16
CA ALA A 99 9.60 -15.07 -1.86
C ALA A 99 8.08 -14.97 -1.66
N ILE A 100 7.39 -16.11 -1.71
CA ILE A 100 5.95 -16.21 -1.43
C ILE A 100 5.65 -15.77 0.01
N ASP A 101 6.36 -16.33 1.00
CA ASP A 101 6.14 -16.00 2.41
C ASP A 101 6.33 -14.50 2.69
N LYS A 102 7.35 -13.89 2.09
CA LYS A 102 7.59 -12.45 2.22
C LYS A 102 6.53 -11.63 1.49
N GLY A 103 6.08 -12.08 0.32
CA GLY A 103 4.99 -11.46 -0.41
C GLY A 103 3.68 -11.46 0.39
N ASP A 104 3.29 -12.60 0.95
CA ASP A 104 2.09 -12.73 1.77
C ASP A 104 2.17 -11.86 3.04
N ALA A 105 3.33 -11.87 3.72
CA ALA A 105 3.55 -11.00 4.88
C ALA A 105 3.47 -9.51 4.53
N TYR A 106 3.93 -9.11 3.34
CA TYR A 106 3.81 -7.73 2.88
C TYR A 106 2.34 -7.35 2.61
N VAL A 107 1.58 -8.21 1.92
CA VAL A 107 0.13 -8.02 1.69
C VAL A 107 -0.63 -7.90 3.01
N GLN A 108 -0.30 -8.72 4.01
CA GLN A 108 -0.91 -8.64 5.35
C GLN A 108 -0.62 -7.30 6.04
N ARG A 109 0.62 -6.79 5.94
CA ARG A 109 0.98 -5.47 6.50
C ARG A 109 0.23 -4.34 5.81
N LEU A 110 0.15 -4.35 4.48
CA LEU A 110 -0.63 -3.36 3.74
C LEU A 110 -2.11 -3.39 4.15
N THR A 111 -2.68 -4.59 4.30
CA THR A 111 -4.06 -4.77 4.79
C THR A 111 -4.26 -4.17 6.18
N ALA A 112 -3.32 -4.39 7.11
CA ALA A 112 -3.39 -3.80 8.44
C ALA A 112 -3.30 -2.27 8.42
N ILE A 113 -2.44 -1.71 7.56
CA ILE A 113 -2.32 -0.25 7.39
C ILE A 113 -3.62 0.34 6.83
N ILE A 114 -4.20 -0.28 5.81
CA ILE A 114 -5.48 0.13 5.22
C ILE A 114 -6.59 0.13 6.29
N GLY A 115 -6.63 -0.91 7.14
CA GLY A 115 -7.57 -0.98 8.27
C GLY A 115 -7.43 0.21 9.23
N LYS A 116 -6.20 0.49 9.68
CA LYS A 116 -5.93 1.65 10.57
C LYS A 116 -6.24 3.01 9.92
N MET A 117 -6.00 3.14 8.62
CA MET A 117 -6.36 4.35 7.87
C MET A 117 -7.88 4.51 7.78
N HIS A 118 -8.62 3.42 7.60
CA HIS A 118 -10.08 3.45 7.61
C HIS A 118 -10.63 3.83 8.99
N GLU A 119 -10.13 3.23 10.07
CA GLU A 119 -10.49 3.59 11.45
C GLU A 119 -10.22 5.07 11.75
N SER A 120 -9.07 5.57 11.29
CA SER A 120 -8.73 6.99 11.41
C SER A 120 -9.72 7.87 10.62
N ALA A 121 -10.05 7.49 9.40
CA ALA A 121 -10.98 8.25 8.57
C ALA A 121 -12.40 8.30 9.16
N VAL A 122 -12.89 7.20 9.74
CA VAL A 122 -14.17 7.15 10.47
C VAL A 122 -14.13 8.03 11.71
N THR A 123 -13.05 7.96 12.50
CA THR A 123 -12.86 8.79 13.71
C THR A 123 -12.93 10.29 13.39
N TYR A 124 -12.45 10.69 12.22
CA TYR A 124 -12.47 12.07 11.75
C TYR A 124 -13.75 12.46 10.98
N GLY A 125 -14.75 11.58 10.91
CA GLY A 125 -16.00 11.83 10.18
C GLY A 125 -15.82 11.97 8.67
N LEU A 126 -14.70 11.47 8.12
CA LEU A 126 -14.35 11.56 6.70
C LEU A 126 -15.02 10.48 5.87
N VAL A 127 -15.50 9.41 6.52
CA VAL A 127 -16.25 8.33 5.91
C VAL A 127 -17.38 8.00 6.88
N GLU A 128 -18.64 8.09 6.43
CA GLU A 128 -19.74 7.51 7.17
C GLU A 128 -19.61 5.98 7.12
N ASP A 129 -19.79 5.32 8.25
CA ASP A 129 -19.97 3.87 8.28
C ASP A 129 -21.10 3.54 7.30
N THR A 130 -20.75 2.84 6.22
CA THR A 130 -21.74 2.32 5.25
C THR A 130 -22.71 1.34 5.91
N GLN A 131 -22.47 0.94 7.17
CA GLN A 131 -23.42 0.23 8.02
C GLN A 131 -24.65 1.06 8.41
N ASN A 132 -24.55 2.40 8.53
CA ASN A 132 -25.71 3.26 8.82
C ASN A 132 -26.64 3.45 7.62
N ALA A 133 -26.12 3.39 6.39
CA ALA A 133 -26.95 3.45 5.18
C ALA A 133 -27.80 2.19 4.96
N ALA A 134 -27.36 1.03 5.48
CA ALA A 134 -28.14 -0.21 5.47
C ALA A 134 -29.23 -0.23 6.55
N PHE A 135 -29.00 0.41 7.70
CA PHE A 135 -29.99 0.46 8.80
C PHE A 135 -31.12 1.48 8.58
N GLN A 136 -30.89 2.53 7.78
CA GLN A 136 -31.95 3.47 7.39
C GLN A 136 -32.84 2.97 6.23
N ARG A 137 -32.58 1.76 5.72
CA ARG A 137 -33.47 1.03 4.79
C ARG A 137 -34.00 -0.26 5.44
N GLY A 138 -34.56 -0.15 6.64
CA GLY A 138 -35.49 -1.15 7.20
C GLY A 138 -36.88 -1.02 6.55
N PRO A 139 -37.66 -2.11 6.45
CA PRO A 139 -38.78 -2.24 5.52
C PRO A 139 -39.92 -1.28 5.84
N ALA A 140 -40.51 -0.72 4.79
CA ALA A 140 -41.78 -0.01 4.86
C ALA A 140 -42.94 -0.97 5.21
#